data_AF-A0A369RLX2-F1
#
_entry.id   AF-A0A369RLX2-F1
#
_cell.length_a   1.000
_cell.length_b   1.000
_cell.length_c   1.000
_cell.angle_alpha   90.00
_cell.angle_beta   90.00
_cell.angle_gamma   90.00
#
_symmetry.space_group_name_H-M   'P 1'
#
loop_
_entity.id
_entity.type
_entity.pdbx_description
1 polymer ?
#
loop_
_entity_poly.entity_id
_entity_poly.type
_entity_poly.pdbx_seq_one_letter_code
_entity_poly.pdbx_strand_id
1 'polypeptide(L)'
;MIKINAYDIYDGKFCAMSEILEKNVIASIEESPQVTKELDDNPNFKKQIIETPVLSKENLQAASGESSLNNLCLDSSDTTQSDNLIVSIFSQVTKISLESEFNSSTMQNDLQNYFVSITKDSKDAKEDRKYAKIWDFGGHSVYHVTHRPFMSANSIYILVFNITQNINDHVKTRHGLLLTTNYLQAMQEWLTSIISGHRDPSDISINIDGVPVKYSLPIVILVASHGDSLDGKEDGNRRFKQFEQDLISYMPTYKRNIYSSGIIFNCKPEDNNLATISQRRECCRRLHLIIKEFVLSLFFIRNPIPIRWYIMATILNTSFHRYENQESSSVIDQIRAARVRDIMTMQDVTLLAQDYRLYESKDELKVMLMYLHDLGEIVFCQKAGDNGIIITNVDRLLDIFRAIIQLDECFSGSLELKSEYKKASQTGRLSRVYIEYSLKKFKLDENSKNWILNLMEIYDIICSIRNDNIENREDSQYFVPYLLRPDVKPFDLSRFHKSDWLYIGYSYKEVPHIPDGIYYCLLSSCLREWNNTKVEICYQCAKFYLKEDHYYLIVKKEQSYIGLQYCYQKMADVKTDQMFKSKIRDCIREKHPHDIVLKKLSSIVAERMPKFYNAT
;
A
#
# COMPACT_ATOMS: atom_id res chain seq x y z
N MET A 1 13.80 23.32 -22.03
CA MET A 1 12.69 22.36 -22.14
C MET A 1 13.17 21.24 -23.05
N ILE A 2 13.66 20.13 -22.49
CA ILE A 2 14.07 18.96 -23.27
C ILE A 2 12.77 18.32 -23.77
N LYS A 3 12.63 18.08 -25.08
CA LYS A 3 11.48 17.35 -25.63
C LYS A 3 11.57 15.91 -25.11
N ILE A 4 10.73 15.57 -24.13
CA ILE A 4 10.58 14.21 -23.64
C ILE A 4 9.69 13.48 -24.65
N ASN A 5 10.21 12.42 -25.27
CA ASN A 5 9.39 11.51 -26.07
C ASN A 5 8.63 10.60 -25.09
N ALA A 6 7.39 10.98 -24.76
CA ALA A 6 6.51 10.22 -23.88
C ALA A 6 5.37 9.59 -24.69
N TYR A 7 5.00 8.37 -24.32
CA TYR A 7 3.98 7.57 -25.00
C TYR A 7 2.81 7.27 -24.06
N ASP A 8 1.59 7.52 -24.55
CA ASP A 8 0.36 7.30 -23.80
C ASP A 8 -0.19 5.88 -24.03
N ILE A 9 -0.47 5.18 -22.93
CA ILE A 9 -1.02 3.81 -22.93
C ILE A 9 -2.39 3.72 -23.62
N TYR A 10 -3.15 4.82 -23.70
CA TYR A 10 -4.46 4.85 -24.35
C TYR A 10 -4.43 5.17 -25.86
N ASP A 11 -3.27 5.45 -26.44
CA ASP A 11 -3.17 5.61 -27.90
C ASP A 11 -3.36 4.23 -28.56
N GLY A 12 -4.52 4.00 -29.20
CA GLY A 12 -4.98 2.72 -29.75
C GLY A 12 -4.13 2.10 -30.86
N LYS A 13 -2.91 2.58 -31.06
CA LYS A 13 -1.90 2.09 -31.99
C LYS A 13 -0.86 1.19 -31.29
N PHE A 14 -1.31 0.23 -30.49
CA PHE A 14 -0.45 -0.71 -29.76
C PHE A 14 0.63 -1.36 -30.63
N CYS A 15 0.33 -1.66 -31.90
CA CYS A 15 1.27 -2.29 -32.83
C CYS A 15 2.34 -1.30 -33.35
N ALA A 16 1.97 -0.03 -33.62
CA ALA A 16 2.94 1.00 -34.04
C ALA A 16 3.81 1.46 -32.85
N MET A 17 3.32 1.34 -31.62
CA MET A 17 4.06 1.68 -30.41
C MET A 17 5.30 0.80 -30.28
N SER A 18 5.17 -0.53 -30.29
CA SER A 18 6.33 -1.46 -30.22
C SER A 18 7.38 -1.16 -31.31
N GLU A 19 6.95 -0.88 -32.55
CA GLU A 19 7.86 -0.53 -33.66
C GLU A 19 8.57 0.83 -33.50
N ILE A 20 7.89 1.85 -32.96
CA ILE A 20 8.48 3.17 -32.69
C ILE A 20 9.45 3.09 -31.50
N LEU A 21 9.05 2.34 -30.47
CA LEU A 21 9.85 2.08 -29.28
C LEU A 21 11.15 1.36 -29.65
N GLU A 22 11.04 0.33 -30.48
CA GLU A 22 12.17 -0.42 -31.02
C GLU A 22 13.09 0.50 -31.83
N LYS A 23 12.56 1.29 -32.77
CA LYS A 23 13.35 2.23 -33.58
C LYS A 23 14.12 3.25 -32.73
N ASN A 24 13.51 3.81 -31.69
CA ASN A 24 14.16 4.80 -30.84
C ASN A 24 15.24 4.20 -29.93
N VAL A 25 14.98 3.02 -29.36
CA VAL A 25 15.99 2.28 -28.57
C VAL A 25 17.17 1.88 -29.47
N ILE A 26 16.90 1.43 -30.70
CA ILE A 26 17.94 1.05 -31.65
C ILE A 26 18.74 2.26 -32.14
N ALA A 27 18.09 3.37 -32.49
CA ALA A 27 18.76 4.60 -32.90
C ALA A 27 19.67 5.14 -31.77
N SER A 28 19.21 5.07 -30.52
CA SER A 28 20.02 5.44 -29.34
C SER A 28 21.25 4.56 -29.14
N ILE A 29 21.18 3.28 -29.52
CA ILE A 29 22.33 2.36 -29.50
C ILE A 29 23.33 2.72 -30.61
N GLU A 30 22.85 3.27 -31.74
CA GLU A 30 23.64 3.64 -32.91
C GLU A 30 24.31 5.03 -32.80
N GLU A 31 23.68 6.01 -32.16
CA GLU A 31 24.17 7.40 -32.06
C GLU A 31 25.19 7.64 -30.92
N SER A 32 25.60 6.62 -30.17
CA SER A 32 26.62 6.79 -29.11
C SER A 32 27.95 7.25 -29.74
N PRO A 33 28.48 8.44 -29.38
CA PRO A 33 29.55 9.06 -30.14
C PRO A 33 30.80 8.19 -30.11
N GLN A 34 31.35 7.95 -31.30
CA GLN A 34 32.74 7.52 -31.45
C GLN A 34 33.58 8.57 -30.72
N VAL A 35 34.26 8.17 -29.64
CA VAL A 35 35.32 8.98 -29.05
C VAL A 35 36.39 9.10 -30.12
N THR A 36 36.39 10.23 -30.83
CA THR A 36 37.52 10.66 -31.62
C THR A 36 38.69 10.85 -30.67
N LYS A 37 39.76 10.12 -30.98
CA LYS A 37 41.06 10.10 -30.32
C LYS A 37 41.51 11.50 -29.92
N GLU A 38 41.85 11.66 -28.65
CA GLU A 38 42.99 12.46 -28.22
C GLU A 38 43.37 12.04 -26.80
N LEU A 39 44.52 11.35 -26.70
CA LEU A 39 45.50 11.28 -25.60
C LEU A 39 46.26 9.96 -25.73
N ASP A 40 47.29 10.02 -26.58
CA ASP A 40 48.42 9.10 -26.56
C ASP A 40 49.23 9.28 -25.27
N ASP A 41 49.95 8.20 -24.93
CA ASP A 41 51.13 8.10 -24.06
C ASP A 41 50.95 8.05 -22.53
N ASN A 42 50.73 6.83 -22.01
CA ASN A 42 51.42 6.40 -20.79
C ASN A 42 51.61 4.86 -20.74
N PRO A 43 52.82 4.30 -20.91
CA PRO A 43 53.05 2.87 -20.94
C PRO A 43 53.33 2.34 -19.53
N ASN A 44 52.31 2.02 -18.75
CA ASN A 44 52.49 1.20 -17.54
C ASN A 44 51.20 0.56 -17.02
N PHE A 45 50.56 -0.31 -17.82
CA PHE A 45 49.58 -1.28 -17.29
C PHE A 45 49.63 -2.59 -18.10
N LYS A 46 50.77 -3.28 -18.00
CA LYS A 46 50.85 -4.73 -18.22
C LYS A 46 51.38 -5.37 -16.94
N LYS A 47 50.47 -5.81 -16.07
CA LYS A 47 50.66 -6.97 -15.18
C LYS A 47 49.36 -7.29 -14.45
N GLN A 48 49.07 -8.60 -14.39
CA GLN A 48 48.00 -9.29 -13.64
C GLN A 48 46.64 -9.43 -14.34
N ILE A 49 46.65 -10.26 -15.38
CA ILE A 49 45.63 -11.28 -15.64
C ILE A 49 46.24 -12.62 -15.23
N ILE A 50 45.40 -13.61 -14.91
CA ILE A 50 45.64 -14.98 -14.38
C ILE A 50 45.40 -14.96 -12.86
N GLU A 51 44.30 -15.49 -12.32
CA GLU A 51 43.91 -16.90 -12.41
C GLU A 51 42.41 -17.10 -12.12
N THR A 52 41.77 -17.96 -12.91
CA THR A 52 40.51 -18.65 -12.60
C THR A 52 40.84 -20.15 -12.67
N PRO A 53 40.36 -21.02 -11.77
CA PRO A 53 40.38 -22.45 -12.02
C PRO A 53 38.96 -23.02 -12.15
N VAL A 54 38.78 -23.81 -13.21
CA VAL A 54 37.64 -24.69 -13.46
C VAL A 54 38.13 -26.14 -13.36
N LEU A 55 37.44 -26.92 -12.50
CA LEU A 55 37.21 -28.38 -12.43
C LEU A 55 38.28 -29.40 -12.93
N SER A 56 38.52 -30.46 -12.12
CA SER A 56 37.86 -31.78 -12.28
C SER A 56 38.44 -32.88 -11.35
N LYS A 57 37.63 -33.94 -11.15
CA LYS A 57 37.79 -35.16 -10.32
C LYS A 57 39.06 -35.98 -10.59
N GLU A 58 39.63 -36.62 -9.55
CA GLU A 58 39.82 -38.09 -9.44
C GLU A 58 40.51 -38.55 -8.13
N ASN A 59 39.97 -39.65 -7.58
CA ASN A 59 40.53 -40.74 -6.71
C ASN A 59 40.94 -40.45 -5.25
N LEU A 60 40.21 -40.93 -4.23
CA LEU A 60 40.07 -42.30 -3.63
C LEU A 60 41.27 -42.74 -2.75
N GLN A 61 41.10 -42.72 -1.41
CA GLN A 61 41.05 -43.92 -0.52
C GLN A 61 41.30 -43.65 0.98
N ALA A 62 40.64 -44.50 1.80
CA ALA A 62 40.81 -44.85 3.22
C ALA A 62 40.28 -43.84 4.26
N ALA A 63 39.51 -44.19 5.29
CA ALA A 63 39.26 -45.47 5.98
C ALA A 63 37.83 -45.42 6.60
N SER A 64 36.92 -46.32 6.24
CA SER A 64 36.54 -47.57 6.93
C SER A 64 36.05 -47.41 8.39
N GLY A 65 34.79 -47.75 8.59
CA GLY A 65 34.13 -47.98 9.88
C GLY A 65 32.74 -48.58 9.63
N GLU A 66 32.72 -49.88 9.30
CA GLU A 66 31.54 -50.70 9.08
C GLU A 66 30.70 -50.87 10.35
N SER A 67 29.38 -50.96 10.19
CA SER A 67 28.67 -52.17 10.63
C SER A 67 27.41 -52.37 9.79
N SER A 68 27.30 -53.57 9.27
CA SER A 68 26.41 -53.98 8.20
C SER A 68 25.40 -55.03 8.71
N LEU A 69 24.27 -55.13 7.98
CA LEU A 69 23.46 -56.35 7.75
C LEU A 69 22.41 -56.71 8.84
N ASN A 70 21.18 -57.17 8.54
CA ASN A 70 20.71 -57.94 7.38
C ASN A 70 19.19 -57.79 7.13
N ASN A 71 18.85 -57.88 5.84
CA ASN A 71 17.62 -58.36 5.17
C ASN A 71 16.48 -58.97 5.99
N LEU A 72 15.23 -58.65 5.59
CA LEU A 72 14.26 -59.60 5.01
C LEU A 72 13.00 -58.87 4.55
N CYS A 73 12.69 -59.02 3.26
CA CYS A 73 11.41 -58.65 2.65
C CYS A 73 10.43 -59.81 2.84
N LEU A 74 9.23 -59.55 3.34
CA LEU A 74 8.02 -60.37 3.16
C LEU A 74 6.77 -59.48 3.35
N ASP A 75 5.78 -59.76 2.51
CA ASP A 75 4.62 -58.95 2.13
C ASP A 75 3.57 -58.61 3.22
N SER A 76 2.73 -57.63 2.84
CA SER A 76 1.26 -57.57 3.00
C SER A 76 0.66 -56.54 4.00
N SER A 77 -0.11 -55.63 3.39
CA SER A 77 -1.41 -55.05 3.78
C SER A 77 -1.69 -54.56 5.21
N ASP A 78 -2.15 -53.29 5.26
CA ASP A 78 -3.15 -52.66 6.14
C ASP A 78 -2.65 -51.47 6.98
N THR A 79 -2.85 -50.26 6.43
CA THR A 79 -2.74 -48.99 7.16
C THR A 79 -3.96 -48.11 6.84
N THR A 80 -5.06 -48.35 7.56
CA THR A 80 -6.22 -47.42 7.59
C THR A 80 -6.85 -47.24 8.99
N GLN A 81 -6.21 -47.73 10.06
CA GLN A 81 -6.78 -47.64 11.43
C GLN A 81 -6.00 -46.78 12.44
N SER A 82 -4.78 -46.33 12.13
CA SER A 82 -3.97 -45.50 13.06
C SER A 82 -4.33 -44.01 13.05
N ASP A 83 -4.79 -43.46 11.91
CA ASP A 83 -5.09 -42.02 11.81
C ASP A 83 -6.45 -41.65 12.43
N ASN A 84 -7.41 -42.58 12.45
CA ASN A 84 -8.72 -42.35 13.05
C ASN A 84 -8.70 -42.31 14.59
N LEU A 85 -7.71 -42.96 15.23
CA LEU A 85 -7.54 -42.93 16.68
C LEU A 85 -6.94 -41.61 17.16
N ILE A 86 -6.00 -41.01 16.42
CA ILE A 86 -5.41 -39.70 16.77
C ILE A 86 -6.41 -38.56 16.55
N VAL A 87 -7.22 -38.60 15.49
CA VAL A 87 -8.30 -37.62 15.25
C VAL A 87 -9.40 -37.72 16.31
N SER A 88 -9.74 -38.93 16.76
CA SER A 88 -10.74 -39.14 17.82
C SER A 88 -10.26 -38.61 19.18
N ILE A 89 -9.00 -38.88 19.54
CA ILE A 89 -8.40 -38.42 20.80
C ILE A 89 -8.23 -36.89 20.79
N PHE A 90 -7.82 -36.28 19.67
CA PHE A 90 -7.77 -34.81 19.57
C PHE A 90 -9.18 -34.18 19.66
N SER A 91 -10.21 -34.80 19.09
CA SER A 91 -11.59 -34.28 19.22
C SER A 91 -12.14 -34.43 20.65
N GLN A 92 -11.75 -35.47 21.38
CA GLN A 92 -12.15 -35.68 22.77
C GLN A 92 -11.35 -34.82 23.76
N VAL A 93 -10.06 -34.60 23.53
CA VAL A 93 -9.22 -33.72 24.38
C VAL A 93 -9.55 -32.24 24.16
N THR A 94 -10.01 -31.85 22.96
CA THR A 94 -10.55 -30.50 22.73
C THR A 94 -11.98 -30.33 23.31
N LYS A 95 -12.69 -31.42 23.59
CA LYS A 95 -14.00 -31.41 24.28
C LYS A 95 -13.90 -31.36 25.80
N ILE A 96 -12.82 -31.85 26.42
CA ILE A 96 -12.73 -32.04 27.89
C ILE A 96 -12.02 -30.88 28.62
N SER A 97 -11.72 -29.76 27.97
CA SER A 97 -11.32 -28.54 28.69
C SER A 97 -11.79 -27.29 27.97
N LEU A 98 -13.10 -27.04 28.06
CA LEU A 98 -13.75 -25.73 28.19
C LEU A 98 -15.25 -25.89 28.53
N GLU A 99 -15.65 -26.98 29.21
CA GLU A 99 -16.94 -27.08 29.90
C GLU A 99 -16.83 -26.41 31.28
N SER A 100 -16.53 -25.10 31.28
CA SER A 100 -17.13 -24.23 32.27
C SER A 100 -18.37 -23.67 31.60
N GLU A 101 -19.54 -23.95 32.14
CA GLU A 101 -20.84 -23.43 31.70
C GLU A 101 -20.80 -21.90 31.50
N PHE A 102 -20.43 -21.47 30.31
CA PHE A 102 -20.63 -20.11 29.84
C PHE A 102 -22.06 -20.09 29.29
N ASN A 103 -23.04 -19.76 30.14
CA ASN A 103 -24.48 -19.84 29.84
C ASN A 103 -24.87 -18.97 28.62
N SER A 104 -24.77 -19.52 27.41
CA SER A 104 -25.05 -18.80 26.16
C SER A 104 -26.51 -18.37 26.06
N SER A 105 -27.43 -19.14 26.66
CA SER A 105 -28.87 -18.83 26.71
C SER A 105 -29.18 -17.59 27.56
N THR A 106 -28.50 -17.41 28.69
CA THR A 106 -28.65 -16.23 29.54
C THR A 106 -28.10 -14.99 28.84
N MET A 107 -26.90 -15.07 28.26
CA MET A 107 -26.30 -13.94 27.52
C MET A 107 -27.10 -13.56 26.26
N GLN A 108 -27.69 -14.53 25.56
CA GLN A 108 -28.60 -14.24 24.44
C GLN A 108 -29.83 -13.46 24.89
N ASN A 109 -30.43 -13.83 26.02
CA ASN A 109 -31.58 -13.11 26.59
C ASN A 109 -31.17 -11.71 27.07
N ASP A 110 -29.99 -11.56 27.67
CA ASP A 110 -29.48 -10.27 28.13
C ASP A 110 -29.17 -9.32 26.96
N LEU A 111 -28.60 -9.83 25.86
CA LEU A 111 -28.45 -9.09 24.61
C LEU A 111 -29.80 -8.67 24.02
N GLN A 112 -30.76 -9.59 23.96
CA GLN A 112 -32.11 -9.30 23.48
C GLN A 112 -32.75 -8.17 24.31
N ASN A 113 -32.63 -8.25 25.64
CA ASN A 113 -33.12 -7.24 26.57
C ASN A 113 -32.43 -5.89 26.39
N TYR A 114 -31.11 -5.89 26.18
CA TYR A 114 -30.31 -4.69 25.90
C TYR A 114 -30.75 -3.98 24.61
N PHE A 115 -31.01 -4.71 23.52
CA PHE A 115 -31.47 -4.07 22.28
C PHE A 115 -32.93 -3.63 22.35
N VAL A 116 -33.76 -4.32 23.14
CA VAL A 116 -35.12 -3.88 23.44
C VAL A 116 -35.12 -2.60 24.29
N SER A 117 -34.18 -2.40 25.21
CA SER A 117 -34.09 -1.14 25.96
C SER A 117 -33.67 0.04 25.08
N ILE A 118 -32.65 -0.14 24.22
CA ILE A 118 -32.20 0.90 23.26
C ILE A 118 -33.35 1.38 22.36
N THR A 119 -34.20 0.46 21.90
CA THR A 119 -35.33 0.79 21.03
C THR A 119 -36.47 1.49 21.78
N LYS A 120 -36.63 1.26 23.09
CA LYS A 120 -37.65 1.92 23.92
C LYS A 120 -37.27 3.35 24.32
N ASP A 121 -36.00 3.62 24.56
CA ASP A 121 -35.47 4.97 24.86
C ASP A 121 -35.46 5.91 23.64
N SER A 122 -35.97 5.47 22.49
CA SER A 122 -36.05 6.26 21.25
C SER A 122 -37.21 7.27 21.21
N LYS A 123 -38.18 7.21 22.13
CA LYS A 123 -39.39 8.06 22.06
C LYS A 123 -39.21 9.49 22.61
N ASP A 124 -38.22 9.74 23.48
CA ASP A 124 -38.12 11.03 24.20
C ASP A 124 -36.83 11.85 23.95
N ALA A 125 -35.85 11.35 23.18
CA ALA A 125 -34.58 12.06 22.98
C ALA A 125 -34.54 12.86 21.67
N LYS A 126 -34.70 14.19 21.77
CA LYS A 126 -34.39 15.19 20.72
C LYS A 126 -32.87 15.42 20.50
N GLU A 127 -32.01 14.49 20.89
CA GLU A 127 -30.56 14.63 20.69
C GLU A 127 -30.11 14.09 19.33
N ASP A 128 -29.21 14.82 18.67
CA ASP A 128 -28.58 14.42 17.39
C ASP A 128 -27.66 13.21 17.69
N ARG A 129 -28.20 11.98 17.63
CA ARG A 129 -27.49 10.70 17.89
C ARG A 129 -26.44 10.34 16.82
N LYS A 130 -25.90 11.33 16.11
CA LYS A 130 -24.89 11.14 15.07
C LYS A 130 -23.50 11.31 15.68
N TYR A 131 -22.60 10.39 15.35
CA TYR A 131 -21.19 10.49 15.70
C TYR A 131 -20.34 10.45 14.44
N ALA A 132 -19.07 10.87 14.57
CA ALA A 132 -18.07 10.75 13.52
C ALA A 132 -16.78 10.21 14.12
N LYS A 133 -16.08 9.35 13.38
CA LYS A 133 -14.75 8.86 13.73
C LYS A 133 -13.71 9.64 12.92
N ILE A 134 -12.80 10.33 13.60
CA ILE A 134 -11.74 11.11 12.96
C ILE A 134 -10.46 10.28 12.99
N TRP A 135 -9.88 10.09 11.81
CA TRP A 135 -8.65 9.35 11.62
C TRP A 135 -7.54 10.31 11.22
N ASP A 136 -6.52 10.43 12.07
CA ASP A 136 -5.29 11.15 11.73
C ASP A 136 -4.18 10.12 11.53
N PHE A 137 -3.87 9.85 10.27
CA PHE A 137 -2.79 8.92 9.92
C PHE A 137 -1.40 9.56 10.07
N GLY A 138 -1.28 10.84 10.41
CA GLY A 138 0.00 11.53 10.53
C GLY A 138 0.66 11.78 9.17
N GLY A 139 1.09 13.02 8.91
CA GLY A 139 1.67 13.41 7.61
C GLY A 139 3.08 12.88 7.31
N HIS A 140 3.53 11.80 7.96
CA HIS A 140 4.80 11.17 7.58
C HIS A 140 4.60 10.27 6.36
N SER A 141 5.61 10.21 5.49
CA SER A 141 5.56 9.44 4.24
C SER A 141 5.21 7.98 4.43
N VAL A 142 5.67 7.38 5.53
CA VAL A 142 5.36 6.00 5.96
C VAL A 142 3.85 5.73 6.02
N TYR A 143 3.04 6.74 6.35
CA TYR A 143 1.59 6.59 6.47
C TYR A 143 0.84 6.77 5.15
N HIS A 144 1.50 7.18 4.06
CA HIS A 144 0.86 7.33 2.75
C HIS A 144 0.47 5.99 2.09
N VAL A 145 0.95 4.86 2.61
CA VAL A 145 0.49 3.53 2.15
C VAL A 145 -0.29 2.76 3.20
N THR A 146 0.01 2.96 4.49
CA THR A 146 -0.68 2.21 5.54
C THR A 146 -2.14 2.61 5.70
N HIS A 147 -2.55 3.77 5.20
CA HIS A 147 -3.94 4.21 5.31
C HIS A 147 -4.90 3.46 4.36
N ARG A 148 -4.38 2.85 3.28
CA ARG A 148 -5.20 2.30 2.19
C ARG A 148 -6.22 1.24 2.65
N PRO A 149 -5.90 0.32 3.57
CA PRO A 149 -6.87 -0.63 4.10
C PRO A 149 -8.03 0.01 4.88
N PHE A 150 -7.94 1.29 5.23
CA PHE A 150 -8.93 2.02 6.01
C PHE A 150 -9.70 3.06 5.19
N MET A 151 -9.34 3.21 3.91
CA MET A 151 -9.98 4.18 3.03
C MET A 151 -11.27 3.60 2.45
N SER A 152 -12.36 4.34 2.65
CA SER A 152 -13.63 4.11 1.98
C SER A 152 -14.00 5.30 1.11
N ALA A 153 -14.66 5.03 -0.01
CA ALA A 153 -15.19 6.10 -0.83
C ALA A 153 -16.39 6.82 -0.20
N ASN A 154 -17.04 6.18 0.77
CA ASN A 154 -18.13 6.75 1.57
C ASN A 154 -17.61 7.62 2.72
N SER A 155 -16.29 7.70 2.94
CA SER A 155 -15.68 8.60 3.91
C SER A 155 -15.51 10.02 3.34
N ILE A 156 -15.45 11.00 4.25
CA ILE A 156 -15.08 12.39 3.93
C ILE A 156 -13.63 12.60 4.31
N TYR A 157 -12.85 13.09 3.35
CA TYR A 157 -11.43 13.37 3.51
C TYR A 157 -11.21 14.87 3.68
N ILE A 158 -10.23 15.25 4.50
CA ILE A 158 -9.88 16.66 4.72
C ILE A 158 -8.43 16.85 4.31
N LEU A 159 -8.20 17.58 3.23
CA LEU A 159 -6.86 17.94 2.77
C LEU A 159 -6.46 19.26 3.40
N VAL A 160 -5.50 19.20 4.33
CA VAL A 160 -4.96 20.37 5.02
C VAL A 160 -3.65 20.83 4.37
N PHE A 161 -3.56 22.09 3.96
CA PHE A 161 -2.34 22.68 3.42
C PHE A 161 -1.86 23.89 4.25
N ASN A 162 -0.57 24.19 4.18
CA ASN A 162 0.01 25.38 4.81
C ASN A 162 -0.12 26.56 3.84
N ILE A 163 -0.92 27.57 4.20
CA ILE A 163 -1.20 28.72 3.33
C ILE A 163 0.01 29.62 3.05
N THR A 164 1.07 29.48 3.84
CA THR A 164 2.31 30.23 3.65
C THR A 164 3.22 29.64 2.56
N GLN A 165 2.95 28.40 2.14
CA GLN A 165 3.78 27.66 1.19
C GLN A 165 3.08 27.58 -0.17
N ASN A 166 3.86 27.62 -1.25
CA ASN A 166 3.39 27.31 -2.59
C ASN A 166 3.34 25.79 -2.78
N ILE A 167 2.50 25.34 -3.72
CA ILE A 167 2.35 23.90 -4.00
C ILE A 167 3.66 23.23 -4.46
N ASN A 168 4.58 24.01 -5.06
CA ASN A 168 5.87 23.51 -5.54
C ASN A 168 6.99 23.61 -4.49
N ASP A 169 6.72 24.18 -3.31
CA ASP A 169 7.71 24.29 -2.25
C ASP A 169 7.99 22.90 -1.65
N HIS A 170 9.23 22.70 -1.20
CA HIS A 170 9.62 21.48 -0.51
C HIS A 170 8.89 21.33 0.83
N VAL A 171 8.46 20.11 1.16
CA VAL A 171 7.74 19.84 2.41
C VAL A 171 8.66 20.08 3.59
N LYS A 172 8.21 20.91 4.53
CA LYS A 172 8.89 21.15 5.81
C LYS A 172 8.25 20.31 6.91
N THR A 173 9.04 19.49 7.60
CA THR A 173 8.55 18.69 8.73
C THR A 173 8.28 19.56 9.96
N ARG A 174 7.61 18.99 10.98
CA ARG A 174 7.37 19.66 12.27
C ARG A 174 8.66 20.12 12.96
N HIS A 175 9.77 19.41 12.74
CA HIS A 175 11.10 19.75 13.28
C HIS A 175 11.88 20.71 12.38
N GLY A 176 11.27 21.23 11.31
CA GLY A 176 11.88 22.18 10.41
C GLY A 176 12.81 21.58 9.35
N LEU A 177 12.92 20.24 9.27
CA LEU A 177 13.69 19.56 8.24
C LEU A 177 12.99 19.72 6.88
N LEU A 178 13.75 20.10 5.87
CA LEU A 178 13.27 20.18 4.49
C LEU A 178 13.39 18.80 3.83
N LEU A 179 12.28 18.26 3.34
CA LEU A 179 12.26 17.01 2.60
C LEU A 179 12.54 17.27 1.12
N THR A 180 13.03 16.25 0.41
CA THR A 180 13.21 16.31 -1.05
C THR A 180 11.87 16.40 -1.79
N THR A 181 10.83 15.79 -1.24
CA THR A 181 9.45 15.82 -1.77
C THR A 181 8.84 17.21 -1.59
N ASN A 182 8.15 17.69 -2.62
CA ASN A 182 7.37 18.95 -2.55
C ASN A 182 5.89 18.70 -2.23
N TYR A 183 5.16 19.76 -1.90
CA TYR A 183 3.73 19.65 -1.54
C TYR A 183 2.88 19.05 -2.66
N LEU A 184 3.17 19.40 -3.92
CA LEU A 184 2.48 18.86 -5.10
C LEU A 184 2.59 17.34 -5.15
N GLN A 185 3.80 16.79 -5.05
CA GLN A 185 4.06 15.36 -5.09
C GLN A 185 3.38 14.62 -3.92
N ALA A 186 3.43 15.19 -2.72
CA ALA A 186 2.76 14.61 -1.56
C ALA A 186 1.23 14.57 -1.73
N MET A 187 0.64 15.65 -2.27
CA MET A 187 -0.80 15.72 -2.55
C MET A 187 -1.21 14.83 -3.72
N GLN A 188 -0.39 14.73 -4.76
CA GLN A 188 -0.62 13.79 -5.86
C GLN A 188 -0.64 12.35 -5.36
N GLU A 189 0.34 11.95 -4.54
CA GLU A 189 0.37 10.60 -3.95
C GLU A 189 -0.90 10.32 -3.14
N TRP A 190 -1.31 11.26 -2.30
CA TRP A 190 -2.45 11.11 -1.39
C TRP A 190 -3.81 11.18 -2.10
N LEU A 191 -4.02 12.15 -2.98
CA LEU A 191 -5.26 12.29 -3.74
C LEU A 191 -5.46 11.11 -4.69
N THR A 192 -4.40 10.69 -5.39
CA THR A 192 -4.49 9.53 -6.27
C THR A 192 -4.79 8.28 -5.45
N SER A 193 -4.15 8.04 -4.30
CA SER A 193 -4.40 6.84 -3.49
C SER A 193 -5.85 6.73 -2.98
N ILE A 194 -6.48 7.87 -2.68
CA ILE A 194 -7.88 7.96 -2.26
C ILE A 194 -8.83 7.76 -3.43
N ILE A 195 -8.58 8.49 -4.53
CA ILE A 195 -9.56 8.66 -5.60
C ILE A 195 -9.51 7.50 -6.59
N SER A 196 -8.33 6.91 -6.83
CA SER A 196 -8.13 5.92 -7.90
C SER A 196 -8.82 4.59 -7.65
N GLY A 197 -8.92 4.18 -6.38
CA GLY A 197 -9.51 2.90 -5.97
C GLY A 197 -11.03 2.82 -6.15
N HIS A 198 -11.68 3.96 -6.35
CA HIS A 198 -13.13 4.05 -6.36
C HIS A 198 -13.74 3.72 -7.74
N ARG A 199 -14.66 2.74 -7.78
CA ARG A 199 -15.33 2.29 -9.01
C ARG A 199 -16.65 3.00 -9.30
N ASP A 200 -17.33 3.52 -8.29
CA ASP A 200 -18.68 4.04 -8.47
C ASP A 200 -18.62 5.45 -9.07
N PRO A 201 -19.18 5.69 -10.27
CA PRO A 201 -19.25 7.03 -10.85
C PRO A 201 -20.34 7.90 -10.20
N SER A 202 -21.03 7.40 -9.16
CA SER A 202 -22.12 8.11 -8.50
C SER A 202 -21.68 9.48 -8.01
N ASP A 203 -22.49 10.46 -8.40
CA ASP A 203 -22.36 11.83 -7.94
C ASP A 203 -23.39 12.10 -6.85
N ILE A 204 -23.01 12.94 -5.90
CA ILE A 204 -23.91 13.52 -4.91
C ILE A 204 -24.16 14.99 -5.22
N SER A 205 -25.39 15.44 -5.05
CA SER A 205 -25.77 16.84 -5.21
C SER A 205 -25.81 17.52 -3.85
N ILE A 206 -25.02 18.57 -3.68
CA ILE A 206 -24.86 19.29 -2.41
C ILE A 206 -25.26 20.74 -2.61
N ASN A 207 -25.96 21.31 -1.62
CA ASN A 207 -26.33 22.71 -1.59
C ASN A 207 -25.83 23.37 -0.29
N ILE A 208 -24.57 23.80 -0.28
CA ILE A 208 -23.99 24.53 0.86
C ILE A 208 -24.16 26.05 0.70
N ASP A 209 -23.98 26.57 -0.53
CA ASP A 209 -23.92 28.01 -0.81
C ASP A 209 -25.17 28.53 -1.57
N GLY A 210 -26.31 27.84 -1.45
CA GLY A 210 -27.57 28.17 -2.11
C GLY A 210 -27.68 27.69 -3.57
N VAL A 211 -26.60 27.17 -4.14
CA VAL A 211 -26.57 26.57 -5.48
C VAL A 211 -26.24 25.08 -5.38
N PRO A 212 -27.10 24.19 -5.90
CA PRO A 212 -26.79 22.76 -5.98
C PRO A 212 -25.60 22.49 -6.90
N VAL A 213 -24.57 21.83 -6.38
CA VAL A 213 -23.38 21.41 -7.14
C VAL A 213 -23.21 19.90 -7.02
N LYS A 214 -22.81 19.26 -8.12
CA LYS A 214 -22.54 17.82 -8.17
C LYS A 214 -21.07 17.52 -7.86
N TYR A 215 -20.84 16.68 -6.86
CA TYR A 215 -19.53 16.16 -6.49
C TYR A 215 -19.45 14.66 -6.72
N SER A 216 -18.29 14.19 -7.14
CA SER A 216 -17.99 12.76 -7.30
C SER A 216 -17.34 12.23 -6.03
N LEU A 217 -17.66 10.99 -5.66
CA LEU A 217 -17.02 10.33 -4.52
C LEU A 217 -15.60 9.83 -4.88
N PRO A 218 -14.69 9.72 -3.90
CA PRO A 218 -14.77 10.25 -2.53
C PRO A 218 -14.69 11.79 -2.46
N ILE A 219 -15.24 12.37 -1.39
CA ILE A 219 -15.21 13.83 -1.16
C ILE A 219 -13.94 14.22 -0.41
N VAL A 220 -13.25 15.25 -0.92
CA VAL A 220 -12.08 15.87 -0.30
C VAL A 220 -12.40 17.34 -0.01
N ILE A 221 -12.42 17.72 1.27
CA ILE A 221 -12.60 19.11 1.71
C ILE A 221 -11.21 19.76 1.82
N LEU A 222 -10.97 20.81 1.06
CA LEU A 222 -9.73 21.59 1.11
C LEU A 222 -9.78 22.60 2.25
N VAL A 223 -8.79 22.58 3.15
CA VAL A 223 -8.69 23.46 4.32
C VAL A 223 -7.27 24.02 4.42
N ALA A 224 -7.15 25.31 4.74
CA ALA A 224 -5.86 25.95 4.98
C ALA A 224 -5.53 26.03 6.48
N SER A 225 -4.24 25.92 6.78
CA SER A 225 -3.65 26.11 8.10
C SER A 225 -2.70 27.32 8.10
N HIS A 226 -2.22 27.73 9.28
CA HIS A 226 -1.25 28.82 9.45
C HIS A 226 -1.78 30.21 9.04
N GLY A 227 -3.09 30.45 9.17
CA GLY A 227 -3.69 31.77 8.93
C GLY A 227 -3.11 32.88 9.81
N ASP A 228 -2.58 32.51 10.99
CA ASP A 228 -1.91 33.38 11.95
C ASP A 228 -0.53 33.89 11.49
N SER A 229 -0.06 33.45 10.32
CA SER A 229 1.20 33.85 9.70
C SER A 229 1.00 34.75 8.48
N LEU A 230 -0.22 35.28 8.30
CA LEU A 230 -0.59 36.14 7.19
C LEU A 230 -0.77 37.59 7.63
N ASP A 231 -0.56 38.52 6.71
CA ASP A 231 -0.69 39.97 6.94
C ASP A 231 -2.16 40.45 6.98
N GLY A 232 -3.13 39.52 6.91
CA GLY A 232 -4.56 39.82 7.00
C GLY A 232 -5.44 38.86 6.21
N LYS A 233 -6.76 39.08 6.28
CA LYS A 233 -7.77 38.23 5.61
C LYS A 233 -7.70 38.26 4.09
N GLU A 234 -7.40 39.43 3.50
CA GLU A 234 -7.32 39.58 2.04
C GLU A 234 -6.17 38.78 1.44
N ASP A 235 -4.99 38.82 2.08
CA ASP A 235 -3.85 38.00 1.67
C ASP A 235 -4.16 36.50 1.81
N GLY A 236 -4.84 36.10 2.88
CA GLY A 236 -5.32 34.72 3.05
C GLY A 236 -6.26 34.29 1.93
N ASN A 237 -7.27 35.08 1.60
CA ASN A 237 -8.20 34.74 0.52
C ASN A 237 -7.50 34.65 -0.84
N ARG A 238 -6.54 35.55 -1.11
CA ARG A 238 -5.73 35.54 -2.33
C ARG A 238 -4.88 34.27 -2.41
N ARG A 239 -4.16 33.92 -1.35
CA ARG A 239 -3.30 32.73 -1.28
C ARG A 239 -4.09 31.43 -1.36
N PHE A 240 -5.25 31.35 -0.69
CA PHE A 240 -6.13 30.20 -0.78
C PHE A 240 -6.60 29.96 -2.22
N LYS A 241 -7.07 31.03 -2.90
CA LYS A 241 -7.49 30.96 -4.31
C LYS A 241 -6.34 30.59 -5.25
N GLN A 242 -5.14 31.12 -5.01
CA GLN A 242 -3.96 30.74 -5.79
C GLN A 242 -3.67 29.23 -5.64
N PHE A 243 -3.69 28.72 -4.41
CA PHE A 243 -3.46 27.31 -4.14
C PHE A 243 -4.51 26.42 -4.82
N GLU A 244 -5.79 26.81 -4.77
CA GLU A 244 -6.88 26.12 -5.48
C GLU A 244 -6.65 26.07 -7.00
N GLN A 245 -6.27 27.20 -7.61
CA GLN A 245 -5.99 27.29 -9.04
C GLN A 245 -4.81 26.40 -9.43
N ASP A 246 -3.73 26.43 -8.66
CA ASP A 246 -2.55 25.60 -8.90
C ASP A 246 -2.93 24.12 -8.82
N LEU A 247 -3.63 23.71 -7.75
CA LEU A 247 -4.08 22.33 -7.53
C LEU A 247 -4.93 21.81 -8.70
N ILE A 248 -5.90 22.60 -9.17
CA ILE A 248 -6.76 22.23 -10.31
C ILE A 248 -5.96 22.22 -11.62
N SER A 249 -4.95 23.09 -11.78
CA SER A 249 -4.11 23.11 -12.99
C SER A 249 -3.26 21.84 -13.12
N TYR A 250 -2.74 21.33 -12.00
CA TYR A 250 -1.94 20.11 -11.96
C TYR A 250 -2.79 18.84 -11.96
N MET A 251 -3.99 18.86 -11.36
CA MET A 251 -4.87 17.69 -11.20
C MET A 251 -6.32 17.99 -11.62
N PRO A 252 -6.56 18.32 -12.90
CA PRO A 252 -7.89 18.75 -13.37
C PRO A 252 -8.97 17.68 -13.20
N THR A 253 -8.59 16.40 -13.30
CA THR A 253 -9.46 15.22 -13.15
C THR A 253 -10.10 15.12 -11.77
N TYR A 254 -9.49 15.72 -10.74
CA TYR A 254 -9.96 15.63 -9.35
C TYR A 254 -10.84 16.80 -8.94
N LYS A 255 -11.09 17.76 -9.84
CA LYS A 255 -11.91 18.95 -9.55
C LYS A 255 -13.28 18.61 -8.96
N ARG A 256 -13.92 17.54 -9.44
CA ARG A 256 -15.25 17.11 -8.96
C ARG A 256 -15.22 16.40 -7.61
N ASN A 257 -14.06 15.97 -7.15
CA ASN A 257 -13.88 15.34 -5.85
C ASN A 257 -13.55 16.37 -4.75
N ILE A 258 -13.09 17.57 -5.12
CA ILE A 258 -12.55 18.55 -4.18
C ILE A 258 -13.57 19.67 -3.91
N TYR A 259 -13.89 19.90 -2.64
CA TYR A 259 -14.67 21.04 -2.17
C TYR A 259 -13.75 22.12 -1.60
N SER A 260 -13.75 23.29 -2.23
CA SER A 260 -13.00 24.48 -1.78
C SER A 260 -13.73 25.18 -0.64
N SER A 261 -13.34 24.95 0.61
CA SER A 261 -14.08 25.48 1.79
C SER A 261 -13.83 26.96 2.08
N GLY A 262 -12.71 27.51 1.61
CA GLY A 262 -12.22 28.83 2.01
C GLY A 262 -11.94 28.96 3.51
N ILE A 263 -11.83 27.86 4.26
CA ILE A 263 -11.53 27.87 5.69
C ILE A 263 -10.02 27.97 5.89
N ILE A 264 -9.60 28.95 6.67
CA ILE A 264 -8.19 29.20 7.03
C ILE A 264 -8.08 29.19 8.55
N PHE A 265 -7.43 28.19 9.14
CA PHE A 265 -7.26 28.07 10.59
C PHE A 265 -6.05 28.87 11.10
N ASN A 266 -6.24 29.58 12.22
CA ASN A 266 -5.13 30.03 13.06
C ASN A 266 -4.62 28.85 13.91
N CYS A 267 -3.36 28.47 13.75
CA CYS A 267 -2.80 27.23 14.27
C CYS A 267 -1.80 27.42 15.42
N LYS A 268 -1.43 28.65 15.81
CA LYS A 268 -0.57 28.92 16.99
C LYS A 268 -1.27 28.55 18.31
N PRO A 269 -0.97 27.40 18.95
CA PRO A 269 -1.74 26.92 20.11
C PRO A 269 -1.72 27.89 21.29
N GLU A 270 -0.61 28.61 21.46
CA GLU A 270 -0.38 29.59 22.53
C GLU A 270 -1.16 30.91 22.35
N ASP A 271 -1.67 31.19 21.13
CA ASP A 271 -2.47 32.39 20.89
C ASP A 271 -3.89 32.21 21.44
N ASN A 272 -4.06 32.73 22.65
CA ASN A 272 -5.31 32.71 23.41
C ASN A 272 -6.07 34.04 23.36
N ASN A 273 -5.77 34.91 22.39
CA ASN A 273 -6.59 36.10 22.16
C ASN A 273 -8.05 35.70 21.86
N LEU A 274 -9.02 36.42 22.45
CA LEU A 274 -10.45 36.20 22.22
C LEU A 274 -10.83 36.20 20.75
N ALA A 275 -10.21 37.09 19.94
CA ALA A 275 -10.44 37.12 18.50
C ALA A 275 -10.00 35.82 17.81
N THR A 276 -8.82 35.29 18.19
CA THR A 276 -8.29 34.04 17.66
C THR A 276 -9.12 32.82 18.09
N ILE A 277 -9.53 32.76 19.36
CA ILE A 277 -10.40 31.68 19.87
C ILE A 277 -11.76 31.69 19.14
N SER A 278 -12.37 32.86 19.00
CA SER A 278 -13.64 33.02 18.27
C SER A 278 -13.49 32.62 16.79
N GLN A 279 -12.37 32.97 16.15
CA GLN A 279 -12.07 32.57 14.78
C GLN A 279 -11.95 31.05 14.64
N ARG A 280 -11.20 30.39 15.53
CA ARG A 280 -11.07 28.92 15.53
C ARG A 280 -12.41 28.24 15.71
N ARG A 281 -13.23 28.70 16.66
CA ARG A 281 -14.58 28.16 16.89
C ARG A 281 -15.47 28.32 15.67
N GLU A 282 -15.44 29.48 15.02
CA GLU A 282 -16.22 29.72 13.81
C GLU A 282 -15.74 28.84 12.64
N CYS A 283 -14.43 28.69 12.45
CA CYS A 283 -13.88 27.76 11.46
C CYS A 283 -14.30 26.31 11.73
N CYS A 284 -14.23 25.84 12.98
CA CYS A 284 -14.73 24.52 13.37
C CYS A 284 -16.23 24.37 13.08
N ARG A 285 -17.04 25.38 13.44
CA ARG A 285 -18.48 25.38 13.20
C ARG A 285 -18.79 25.29 11.70
N ARG A 286 -18.10 26.09 10.86
CA ARG A 286 -18.25 26.06 9.41
C ARG A 286 -17.85 24.71 8.81
N LEU A 287 -16.70 24.17 9.23
CA LEU A 287 -16.23 22.86 8.77
C LEU A 287 -17.22 21.75 9.16
N HIS A 288 -17.74 21.78 10.38
CA HIS A 288 -18.75 20.83 10.85
C HIS A 288 -20.04 20.92 10.04
N LEU A 289 -20.51 22.12 9.70
CA LEU A 289 -21.67 22.30 8.81
C LEU A 289 -21.43 21.70 7.42
N ILE A 290 -20.27 21.98 6.81
CA ILE A 290 -19.90 21.42 5.50
C ILE A 290 -19.90 19.89 5.57
N ILE A 291 -19.24 19.30 6.57
CA ILE A 291 -19.21 17.85 6.80
C ILE A 291 -20.64 17.31 6.92
N LYS A 292 -21.49 17.96 7.72
CA LYS A 292 -22.89 17.55 7.92
C LYS A 292 -23.68 17.55 6.61
N GLU A 293 -23.55 18.56 5.77
CA GLU A 293 -24.22 18.61 4.46
C GLU A 293 -23.77 17.47 3.54
N PHE A 294 -22.47 17.17 3.50
CA PHE A 294 -21.96 16.03 2.73
C PHE A 294 -22.49 14.70 3.29
N VAL A 295 -22.35 14.45 4.60
CA VAL A 295 -22.81 13.21 5.26
C VAL A 295 -24.30 12.98 5.02
N LEU A 296 -25.13 14.01 5.19
CA LEU A 296 -26.59 13.90 5.01
C LEU A 296 -27.01 13.67 3.56
N SER A 297 -26.09 13.82 2.60
CA SER A 297 -26.34 13.60 1.18
C SER A 297 -25.80 12.26 0.67
N LEU A 298 -24.98 11.56 1.47
CA LEU A 298 -24.49 10.22 1.15
C LEU A 298 -25.62 9.21 1.30
N PHE A 299 -25.94 8.49 0.22
CA PHE A 299 -26.96 7.43 0.25
C PHE A 299 -26.66 6.36 1.30
N PHE A 300 -25.39 6.02 1.44
CA PHE A 300 -24.87 5.08 2.44
C PHE A 300 -25.35 5.40 3.87
N ILE A 301 -25.44 6.69 4.24
CA ILE A 301 -25.87 7.13 5.58
C ILE A 301 -27.38 7.24 5.70
N ARG A 302 -28.08 7.60 4.62
CA ARG A 302 -29.53 7.86 4.64
C ARG A 302 -30.36 6.59 4.62
N ASN A 303 -29.82 5.51 4.07
CA ASN A 303 -30.56 4.27 3.91
C ASN A 303 -30.75 3.59 5.28
N PRO A 304 -31.98 3.14 5.61
CA PRO A 304 -32.21 2.39 6.84
C PRO A 304 -31.44 1.06 6.77
N ILE A 305 -30.79 0.71 7.89
CA ILE A 305 -30.09 -0.56 8.04
C ILE A 305 -30.85 -1.50 8.99
N PRO A 306 -30.71 -2.82 8.83
CA PRO A 306 -31.23 -3.78 9.81
C PRO A 306 -30.59 -3.59 11.19
N ILE A 307 -31.38 -3.69 12.26
CA ILE A 307 -30.88 -3.54 13.65
C ILE A 307 -29.74 -4.53 13.95
N ARG A 308 -29.79 -5.75 13.42
CA ARG A 308 -28.70 -6.74 13.56
C ARG A 308 -27.32 -6.24 13.11
N TRP A 309 -27.24 -5.30 12.18
CA TRP A 309 -25.96 -4.71 11.75
C TRP A 309 -25.38 -3.80 12.82
N TYR A 310 -26.24 -3.01 13.46
CA TYR A 310 -25.86 -2.20 14.63
C TYR A 310 -25.39 -3.10 15.78
N ILE A 311 -26.12 -4.18 16.07
CA ILE A 311 -25.72 -5.17 17.08
C ILE A 311 -24.33 -5.74 16.78
N MET A 312 -24.10 -6.15 15.53
CA MET A 312 -22.82 -6.70 15.10
C MET A 312 -21.69 -5.67 15.26
N ALA A 313 -21.94 -4.40 14.94
CA ALA A 313 -20.97 -3.32 15.16
C ALA A 313 -20.60 -3.18 16.63
N THR A 314 -21.59 -3.22 17.53
CA THR A 314 -21.39 -3.16 18.99
C THR A 314 -20.57 -4.34 19.50
N ILE A 315 -20.78 -5.55 18.97
CA ILE A 315 -20.01 -6.74 19.35
C ILE A 315 -18.57 -6.64 18.85
N LEU A 316 -18.38 -6.35 17.55
CA LEU A 316 -17.07 -6.38 16.90
C LEU A 316 -16.16 -5.23 17.33
N ASN A 317 -16.69 -4.03 17.59
CA ASN A 317 -15.86 -2.86 17.89
C ASN A 317 -15.90 -2.43 19.37
N THR A 318 -14.72 -2.17 19.93
CA THR A 318 -14.47 -1.70 21.30
C THR A 318 -14.76 -0.21 21.52
N SER A 319 -14.81 0.59 20.46
CA SER A 319 -14.95 2.06 20.54
C SER A 319 -16.38 2.57 20.35
N PHE A 320 -17.32 1.69 20.01
CA PHE A 320 -18.68 2.05 19.59
C PHE A 320 -19.56 2.65 20.72
N HIS A 321 -19.25 2.39 22.00
CA HIS A 321 -19.99 2.96 23.15
C HIS A 321 -19.10 3.23 24.38
N ARG A 322 -18.46 4.40 24.44
CA ARG A 322 -17.83 4.90 25.69
C ARG A 322 -18.52 6.12 26.32
N TYR A 323 -19.68 6.55 25.81
CA TYR A 323 -20.25 7.86 26.17
C TYR A 323 -21.55 7.86 26.99
N GLU A 324 -22.16 6.73 27.30
CA GLU A 324 -23.27 6.70 28.28
C GLU A 324 -23.03 5.65 29.37
N ASN A 325 -23.27 6.09 30.60
CA ASN A 325 -22.98 5.40 31.84
C ASN A 325 -23.82 4.12 32.05
N GLN A 326 -23.16 3.17 32.73
CA GLN A 326 -23.67 2.26 33.76
C GLN A 326 -24.26 0.89 33.35
N GLU A 327 -23.58 -0.13 33.90
CA GLU A 327 -23.96 -1.54 34.12
C GLU A 327 -24.13 -2.46 32.89
N SER A 328 -24.64 -1.97 31.76
CA SER A 328 -24.95 -2.80 30.58
C SER A 328 -23.76 -3.09 29.65
N SER A 329 -22.60 -2.45 29.88
CA SER A 329 -21.33 -2.71 29.18
C SER A 329 -20.81 -4.14 29.40
N SER A 330 -21.14 -4.75 30.54
CA SER A 330 -20.52 -6.00 31.00
C SER A 330 -20.78 -7.20 30.10
N VAL A 331 -22.00 -7.38 29.57
CA VAL A 331 -22.37 -8.54 28.73
C VAL A 331 -21.67 -8.48 27.37
N ILE A 332 -21.70 -7.32 26.71
CA ILE A 332 -21.01 -7.10 25.43
C ILE A 332 -19.49 -7.24 25.63
N ASP A 333 -18.94 -6.70 26.71
CA ASP A 333 -17.51 -6.81 27.00
C ASP A 333 -17.09 -8.25 27.28
N GLN A 334 -17.92 -9.04 27.97
CA GLN A 334 -17.72 -10.47 28.18
C GLN A 334 -17.77 -11.25 26.86
N ILE A 335 -18.75 -10.97 26.00
CA ILE A 335 -18.85 -11.59 24.67
C ILE A 335 -17.60 -11.26 23.86
N ARG A 336 -17.18 -9.99 23.86
CA ARG A 336 -16.01 -9.54 23.12
C ARG A 336 -14.76 -10.24 23.62
N ALA A 337 -14.55 -10.28 24.94
CA ALA A 337 -13.43 -10.96 25.56
C ALA A 337 -13.39 -12.47 25.26
N ALA A 338 -14.57 -13.11 25.15
CA ALA A 338 -14.68 -14.54 24.94
C ALA A 338 -14.65 -14.96 23.46
N ARG A 339 -15.18 -14.14 22.54
CA ARG A 339 -15.49 -14.55 21.15
C ARG A 339 -14.83 -13.68 20.08
N VAL A 340 -14.45 -12.44 20.39
CA VAL A 340 -13.93 -11.50 19.39
C VAL A 340 -12.41 -11.45 19.47
N ARG A 341 -11.78 -11.71 18.33
CA ARG A 341 -10.32 -11.65 18.16
C ARG A 341 -9.98 -10.42 17.31
N ASP A 342 -8.74 -9.95 17.42
CA ASP A 342 -8.26 -8.81 16.61
C ASP A 342 -8.36 -9.10 15.10
N ILE A 343 -8.18 -10.36 14.71
CA ILE A 343 -8.30 -10.86 13.34
C ILE A 343 -9.23 -12.07 13.36
N MET A 344 -10.24 -12.05 12.49
CA MET A 344 -11.26 -13.09 12.35
C MET A 344 -11.44 -13.45 10.88
N THR A 345 -11.75 -14.71 10.60
CA THR A 345 -12.13 -15.17 9.27
C THR A 345 -13.63 -14.97 9.03
N MET A 346 -14.05 -15.07 7.77
CA MET A 346 -15.48 -15.14 7.45
C MET A 346 -16.21 -16.26 8.20
N GLN A 347 -15.55 -17.40 8.44
CA GLN A 347 -16.15 -18.51 9.17
C GLN A 347 -16.37 -18.15 10.64
N ASP A 348 -15.37 -17.53 11.28
CA ASP A 348 -15.47 -17.09 12.68
C ASP A 348 -16.63 -16.11 12.88
N VAL A 349 -16.76 -15.12 11.98
CA VAL A 349 -17.84 -14.13 12.04
C VAL A 349 -19.20 -14.74 11.69
N THR A 350 -19.23 -15.74 10.81
CA THR A 350 -20.46 -16.49 10.49
C THR A 350 -20.97 -17.23 11.72
N LEU A 351 -20.10 -17.97 12.42
CA LEU A 351 -20.44 -18.68 13.65
C LEU A 351 -20.90 -17.70 14.73
N LEU A 352 -20.16 -16.61 14.93
CA LEU A 352 -20.54 -15.54 15.86
C LEU A 352 -21.95 -15.00 15.54
N ALA A 353 -22.22 -14.69 14.28
CA ALA A 353 -23.53 -14.20 13.85
C ALA A 353 -24.64 -15.22 14.07
N GLN A 354 -24.37 -16.52 13.89
CA GLN A 354 -25.35 -17.59 14.13
C GLN A 354 -25.65 -17.75 15.63
N ASP A 355 -24.61 -17.75 16.47
CA ASP A 355 -24.74 -17.90 17.92
C ASP A 355 -25.61 -16.81 18.55
N TYR A 356 -25.58 -15.60 17.99
CA TYR A 356 -26.36 -14.46 18.45
C TYR A 356 -27.59 -14.16 17.57
N ARG A 357 -27.97 -15.07 16.67
CA ARG A 357 -29.15 -14.96 15.78
C ARG A 357 -29.15 -13.68 14.91
N LEU A 358 -27.98 -13.23 14.51
CA LEU A 358 -27.75 -12.08 13.62
C LEU A 358 -27.55 -12.50 12.16
N TYR A 359 -27.28 -13.79 11.91
CA TYR A 359 -27.03 -14.33 10.58
C TYR A 359 -28.33 -14.52 9.79
N GLU A 360 -28.35 -14.06 8.54
CA GLU A 360 -29.42 -14.34 7.57
C GLU A 360 -28.91 -15.13 6.39
N SER A 361 -27.93 -14.58 5.68
CA SER A 361 -27.29 -15.22 4.53
C SER A 361 -25.83 -14.76 4.43
N LYS A 362 -25.04 -15.50 3.65
CA LYS A 362 -23.64 -15.15 3.40
C LYS A 362 -23.50 -13.81 2.69
N ASP A 363 -24.41 -13.49 1.78
CA ASP A 363 -24.36 -12.25 1.01
C ASP A 363 -24.77 -11.06 1.86
N GLU A 364 -25.82 -11.18 2.67
CA GLU A 364 -26.22 -10.15 3.64
C GLU A 364 -25.10 -9.87 4.65
N LEU A 365 -24.43 -10.92 5.14
CA LEU A 365 -23.28 -10.79 6.03
C LEU A 365 -22.13 -10.00 5.37
N LYS A 366 -21.84 -10.26 4.09
CA LYS A 366 -20.81 -9.49 3.36
C LYS A 366 -21.19 -8.03 3.20
N VAL A 367 -22.45 -7.73 2.84
CA VAL A 367 -22.92 -6.35 2.71
C VAL A 367 -22.83 -5.63 4.06
N MET A 368 -23.24 -6.29 5.15
CA MET A 368 -23.06 -5.76 6.50
C MET A 368 -21.59 -5.46 6.81
N LEU A 369 -20.67 -6.39 6.55
CA LEU A 369 -19.24 -6.19 6.82
C LEU A 369 -18.62 -5.09 5.96
N MET A 370 -19.03 -4.96 4.70
CA MET A 370 -18.64 -3.82 3.85
C MET A 370 -19.18 -2.51 4.42
N TYR A 371 -20.41 -2.50 4.92
CA TYR A 371 -20.99 -1.31 5.55
C TYR A 371 -20.22 -0.91 6.82
N LEU A 372 -19.88 -1.87 7.68
CA LEU A 372 -19.08 -1.60 8.88
C LEU A 372 -17.64 -1.18 8.54
N HIS A 373 -17.10 -1.68 7.44
CA HIS A 373 -15.81 -1.23 6.92
C HIS A 373 -15.85 0.23 6.45
N ASP A 374 -16.90 0.62 5.73
CA ASP A 374 -17.09 1.99 5.25
C ASP A 374 -17.30 3.01 6.39
N LEU A 375 -17.91 2.58 7.51
CA LEU A 375 -18.00 3.36 8.74
C LEU A 375 -16.65 3.48 9.48
N GLY A 376 -15.68 2.62 9.15
CA GLY A 376 -14.42 2.50 9.88
C GLY A 376 -14.60 1.82 11.25
N GLU A 377 -15.61 0.96 11.42
CA GLU A 377 -15.76 0.13 12.63
C GLU A 377 -14.86 -1.10 12.60
N ILE A 378 -14.59 -1.62 11.39
CA ILE A 378 -13.70 -2.76 11.14
C ILE A 378 -12.90 -2.51 9.85
N VAL A 379 -11.90 -3.33 9.57
CA VAL A 379 -11.37 -3.50 8.21
C VAL A 379 -11.80 -4.84 7.68
N PHE A 380 -12.55 -4.85 6.58
CA PHE A 380 -12.94 -6.06 5.89
C PHE A 380 -12.20 -6.15 4.56
N CYS A 381 -11.38 -7.19 4.39
CA CYS A 381 -10.67 -7.44 3.14
C CYS A 381 -11.13 -8.76 2.52
N GLN A 382 -11.90 -8.68 1.44
CA GLN A 382 -12.42 -9.86 0.72
C GLN A 382 -11.35 -10.66 -0.01
N LYS A 383 -10.27 -9.99 -0.43
CA LYS A 383 -9.18 -10.61 -1.21
C LYS A 383 -8.19 -11.39 -0.35
N ALA A 384 -8.27 -11.29 0.97
CA ALA A 384 -7.33 -11.91 1.89
C ALA A 384 -7.91 -13.15 2.58
N GLY A 385 -7.06 -14.18 2.76
CA GLY A 385 -7.45 -15.43 3.42
C GLY A 385 -8.54 -16.23 2.68
N ASP A 386 -9.15 -17.20 3.36
CA ASP A 386 -10.17 -18.09 2.79
C ASP A 386 -11.55 -17.43 2.81
N ASN A 387 -11.84 -16.63 1.77
CA ASN A 387 -13.06 -15.84 1.56
C ASN A 387 -13.16 -14.50 2.32
N GLY A 388 -12.06 -14.01 2.91
CA GLY A 388 -12.00 -12.70 3.52
C GLY A 388 -11.58 -12.71 4.98
N ILE A 389 -10.86 -11.65 5.39
CA ILE A 389 -10.49 -11.41 6.78
C ILE A 389 -11.16 -10.15 7.31
N ILE A 390 -11.51 -10.18 8.59
CA ILE A 390 -12.11 -9.09 9.35
C ILE A 390 -11.13 -8.70 10.45
N ILE A 391 -10.77 -7.43 10.50
CA ILE A 391 -9.89 -6.87 11.51
C ILE A 391 -10.73 -5.93 12.37
N THR A 392 -10.88 -6.32 13.64
CA THR A 392 -11.75 -5.63 14.61
C THR A 392 -11.02 -4.55 15.38
N ASN A 393 -9.69 -4.66 15.47
CA ASN A 393 -8.82 -3.73 16.17
C ASN A 393 -7.87 -3.03 15.21
N VAL A 394 -8.29 -1.85 14.76
CA VAL A 394 -7.58 -1.06 13.76
C VAL A 394 -6.29 -0.46 14.32
N ASP A 395 -6.32 0.08 15.54
CA ASP A 395 -5.14 0.70 16.16
C ASP A 395 -4.00 -0.30 16.27
N ARG A 396 -4.32 -1.53 16.70
CA ARG A 396 -3.34 -2.62 16.76
C ARG A 396 -2.80 -2.99 15.38
N LEU A 397 -3.62 -2.98 14.33
CA LEU A 397 -3.16 -3.22 12.96
C LEU A 397 -2.19 -2.14 12.49
N LEU A 398 -2.48 -0.86 12.79
CA LEU A 398 -1.58 0.24 12.48
C LEU A 398 -0.23 0.10 13.20
N ASP A 399 -0.24 -0.30 14.46
CA ASP A 399 0.99 -0.55 15.22
C ASP A 399 1.80 -1.72 14.64
N ILE A 400 1.13 -2.75 14.14
CA ILE A 400 1.77 -3.86 13.42
C ILE A 400 2.43 -3.36 12.13
N PHE A 401 1.71 -2.58 11.31
CA PHE A 401 2.28 -2.02 10.09
C PHE A 401 3.50 -1.17 10.39
N ARG A 402 3.40 -0.24 11.35
CA ARG A 402 4.51 0.61 11.82
C ARG A 402 5.71 -0.23 12.22
N ALA A 403 5.51 -1.29 12.99
CA ALA A 403 6.60 -2.15 13.44
C ALA A 403 7.36 -2.82 12.29
N ILE A 404 6.71 -3.08 11.15
CA ILE A 404 7.34 -3.69 9.98
C ILE A 404 8.05 -2.63 9.12
N ILE A 405 7.45 -1.46 8.92
CA ILE A 405 7.89 -0.50 7.89
C ILE A 405 8.63 0.73 8.42
N GLN A 406 8.57 1.04 9.71
CA GLN A 406 9.21 2.24 10.25
C GLN A 406 10.71 2.07 10.47
N LEU A 407 11.22 0.82 10.43
CA LEU A 407 12.62 0.47 10.73
C LEU A 407 13.13 1.24 11.96
N ASP A 408 12.54 1.01 13.13
CA ASP A 408 13.06 1.59 14.37
C ASP A 408 14.52 1.15 14.62
N GLU A 409 15.38 2.06 15.09
CA GLU A 409 16.79 1.77 15.36
C GLU A 409 16.92 0.56 16.30
N CYS A 410 17.49 -0.53 15.78
CA CYS A 410 17.70 -1.76 16.53
C CYS A 410 18.90 -1.59 17.49
N PHE A 411 18.67 -0.95 18.65
CA PHE A 411 19.70 -0.77 19.67
C PHE A 411 20.10 -2.11 20.33
N SER A 412 19.15 -3.02 20.49
CA SER A 412 19.30 -4.33 21.16
C SER A 412 18.87 -5.48 20.23
N GLY A 413 19.64 -6.58 20.23
CA GLY A 413 19.39 -7.75 19.37
C GLY A 413 20.67 -8.47 18.96
N SER A 414 20.54 -9.60 18.25
CA SER A 414 21.68 -10.34 17.69
C SER A 414 22.38 -9.53 16.60
N LEU A 415 23.67 -9.82 16.37
CA LEU A 415 24.42 -9.20 15.27
C LEU A 415 23.81 -9.51 13.89
N GLU A 416 23.18 -10.68 13.76
CA GLU A 416 22.44 -11.08 12.57
C GLU A 416 21.25 -10.16 12.29
N LEU A 417 20.42 -9.88 13.30
CA LEU A 417 19.29 -8.96 13.15
C LEU A 417 19.74 -7.53 12.82
N LYS A 418 20.82 -7.06 13.44
CA LYS A 418 21.42 -5.74 13.11
C LYS A 418 21.89 -5.69 11.66
N SER A 419 22.42 -6.80 11.14
CA SER A 419 22.78 -6.93 9.73
C SER A 419 21.55 -6.85 8.82
N GLU A 420 20.46 -7.56 9.16
CA GLU A 420 19.20 -7.52 8.40
C GLU A 420 18.59 -6.11 8.37
N TYR A 421 18.59 -5.40 9.51
CA TYR A 421 18.17 -4.00 9.57
C TYR A 421 18.99 -3.10 8.64
N LYS A 422 20.33 -3.23 8.69
CA LYS A 422 21.23 -2.45 7.85
C LYS A 422 21.01 -2.76 6.36
N LYS A 423 20.78 -4.01 6.00
CA LYS A 423 20.43 -4.40 4.63
C LYS A 423 19.10 -3.78 4.20
N ALA A 424 18.07 -3.85 5.04
CA ALA A 424 16.75 -3.30 4.73
C ALA A 424 16.80 -1.78 4.52
N SER A 425 17.47 -1.04 5.40
CA SER A 425 17.64 0.42 5.29
C SER A 425 18.50 0.88 4.11
N GLN A 426 19.37 0.01 3.59
CA GLN A 426 20.23 0.31 2.44
C GLN A 426 19.64 -0.13 1.10
N THR A 427 18.87 -1.21 1.07
CA THR A 427 18.42 -1.86 -0.16
C THR A 427 16.91 -1.81 -0.37
N GLY A 428 16.14 -1.41 0.64
CA GLY A 428 14.67 -1.44 0.61
C GLY A 428 14.07 -2.84 0.63
N ARG A 429 14.89 -3.88 0.90
CA ARG A 429 14.49 -5.29 0.93
C ARG A 429 14.39 -5.77 2.36
N LEU A 430 13.20 -6.23 2.74
CA LEU A 430 12.91 -6.79 4.05
C LEU A 430 12.93 -8.31 3.98
N SER A 431 13.66 -8.98 4.89
CA SER A 431 13.64 -10.44 5.02
C SER A 431 12.52 -10.91 5.92
N ARG A 432 12.06 -12.16 5.72
CA ARG A 432 11.11 -12.83 6.62
C ARG A 432 11.61 -12.87 8.07
N VAL A 433 12.91 -13.07 8.27
CA VAL A 433 13.55 -13.06 9.60
C VAL A 433 13.33 -11.73 10.34
N TYR A 434 13.50 -10.60 9.66
CA TYR A 434 13.24 -9.29 10.25
C TYR A 434 11.75 -9.09 10.59
N ILE A 435 10.85 -9.49 9.67
CA ILE A 435 9.40 -9.41 9.88
C ILE A 435 9.01 -10.21 11.13
N GLU A 436 9.48 -11.45 11.23
CA GLU A 436 9.15 -12.33 12.35
C GLU A 436 9.62 -11.75 13.67
N TYR A 437 10.84 -11.20 13.71
CA TYR A 437 11.33 -10.49 14.90
C TYR A 437 10.43 -9.31 15.27
N SER A 438 10.08 -8.48 14.29
CA SER A 438 9.25 -7.28 14.48
C SER A 438 7.85 -7.63 14.97
N LEU A 439 7.34 -8.80 14.57
CA LEU A 439 6.03 -9.31 14.96
C LEU A 439 6.02 -10.02 16.33
N LYS A 440 7.17 -10.39 16.92
CA LYS A 440 7.24 -11.10 18.21
C LYS A 440 6.47 -10.40 19.33
N LYS A 441 6.56 -9.06 19.39
CA LYS A 441 5.91 -8.26 20.44
C LYS A 441 4.37 -8.35 20.41
N PHE A 442 3.78 -8.70 19.27
CA PHE A 442 2.34 -8.81 19.11
C PHE A 442 1.77 -10.19 19.43
N LYS A 443 2.61 -11.22 19.68
CA LYS A 443 2.17 -12.57 20.05
C LYS A 443 1.13 -13.17 19.09
N LEU A 444 1.33 -12.96 17.79
CA LEU A 444 0.45 -13.47 16.73
C LEU A 444 0.78 -14.94 16.44
N ASP A 445 -0.25 -15.75 16.17
CA ASP A 445 -0.08 -17.08 15.59
C ASP A 445 0.35 -17.01 14.12
N GLU A 446 0.84 -18.12 13.54
CA GLU A 446 1.35 -18.14 12.16
C GLU A 446 0.30 -17.80 11.10
N ASN A 447 -0.97 -18.18 11.32
CA ASN A 447 -2.04 -17.84 10.37
C ASN A 447 -2.29 -16.34 10.38
N SER A 448 -2.40 -15.74 11.56
CA SER A 448 -2.53 -14.30 11.75
C SER A 448 -1.39 -13.52 11.07
N LYS A 449 -0.13 -13.98 11.22
CA LYS A 449 1.02 -13.37 10.54
C LYS A 449 0.88 -13.43 9.02
N ASN A 450 0.52 -14.59 8.47
CA ASN A 450 0.35 -14.77 7.03
C ASN A 450 -0.79 -13.91 6.48
N TRP A 451 -1.91 -13.78 7.21
CA TRP A 451 -3.01 -12.91 6.83
C TRP A 451 -2.62 -11.44 6.82
N ILE A 452 -1.87 -10.97 7.82
CA ILE A 452 -1.34 -9.60 7.85
C ILE A 452 -0.42 -9.34 6.65
N LEU A 453 0.49 -10.26 6.34
CA LEU A 453 1.39 -10.10 5.19
C LEU A 453 0.61 -10.08 3.88
N ASN A 454 -0.37 -10.96 3.72
CA ASN A 454 -1.22 -10.98 2.54
C ASN A 454 -2.05 -9.68 2.41
N LEU A 455 -2.57 -9.15 3.52
CA LEU A 455 -3.23 -7.84 3.55
C LEU A 455 -2.28 -6.71 3.12
N MET A 456 -1.05 -6.68 3.63
CA MET A 456 -0.05 -5.68 3.25
C MET A 456 0.33 -5.78 1.77
N GLU A 457 0.39 -6.98 1.18
CA GLU A 457 0.59 -7.19 -0.26
C GLU A 457 -0.61 -6.72 -1.09
N ILE A 458 -1.84 -6.98 -0.62
CA ILE A 458 -3.07 -6.55 -1.31
C ILE A 458 -3.17 -5.03 -1.38
N TYR A 459 -2.70 -4.32 -0.36
CA TYR A 459 -2.76 -2.85 -0.30
C TYR A 459 -1.45 -2.14 -0.69
N ASP A 460 -0.49 -2.86 -1.27
CA ASP A 460 0.80 -2.34 -1.79
C ASP A 460 1.69 -1.70 -0.73
N ILE A 461 1.52 -2.10 0.53
CA ILE A 461 2.39 -1.69 1.63
C ILE A 461 3.72 -2.43 1.51
N ILE A 462 3.68 -3.69 1.07
CA ILE A 462 4.86 -4.51 0.73
C ILE A 462 4.63 -5.20 -0.62
N CYS A 463 5.70 -5.55 -1.31
CA CYS A 463 5.63 -6.33 -2.56
C CYS A 463 6.55 -7.54 -2.47
N SER A 464 5.98 -8.74 -2.56
CA SER A 464 6.74 -9.98 -2.43
C SER A 464 7.77 -10.15 -3.55
N ILE A 465 8.98 -10.58 -3.18
CA ILE A 465 10.08 -10.96 -4.07
C ILE A 465 10.08 -12.48 -4.12
N ARG A 466 9.22 -13.05 -4.97
CA ARG A 466 9.14 -14.51 -5.13
C ARG A 466 9.97 -14.96 -6.33
N ASN A 467 10.71 -16.03 -6.13
CA ASN A 467 11.17 -16.88 -7.21
C ASN A 467 10.27 -18.12 -7.16
N ASP A 468 9.49 -18.36 -8.23
CA ASP A 468 8.52 -19.46 -8.26
C ASP A 468 9.19 -20.85 -8.14
N ASN A 469 10.53 -20.91 -8.22
CA ASN A 469 11.35 -22.11 -8.05
C ASN A 469 11.78 -22.42 -6.60
N ILE A 470 11.45 -21.58 -5.60
CA ILE A 470 11.85 -21.79 -4.20
C ILE A 470 10.61 -22.08 -3.36
N GLU A 471 10.41 -23.34 -2.97
CA GLU A 471 9.30 -23.77 -2.09
C GLU A 471 9.51 -23.31 -0.63
N ASN A 472 10.75 -22.99 -0.23
CA ASN A 472 11.07 -22.56 1.13
C ASN A 472 10.58 -21.14 1.40
N ARG A 473 9.53 -21.04 2.22
CA ARG A 473 8.98 -19.75 2.68
C ARG A 473 9.93 -18.96 3.58
N GLU A 474 10.92 -19.60 4.18
CA GLU A 474 11.88 -18.96 5.11
C GLU A 474 12.77 -17.91 4.44
N ASP A 475 13.05 -18.06 3.14
CA ASP A 475 13.86 -17.11 2.35
C ASP A 475 13.04 -15.97 1.71
N SER A 476 11.76 -15.84 2.07
CA SER A 476 10.88 -14.82 1.48
C SER A 476 11.41 -13.41 1.77
N GLN A 477 11.56 -12.61 0.71
CA GLN A 477 11.92 -11.19 0.81
C GLN A 477 10.79 -10.30 0.25
N TYR A 478 10.76 -9.05 0.69
CA TYR A 478 9.74 -8.08 0.31
C TYR A 478 10.38 -6.74 -0.02
N PHE A 479 9.93 -6.10 -1.10
CA PHE A 479 10.15 -4.67 -1.28
C PHE A 479 9.20 -3.89 -0.37
N VAL A 480 9.70 -2.82 0.21
CA VAL A 480 8.88 -1.88 0.97
C VAL A 480 9.06 -0.50 0.34
N PRO A 481 8.05 0.03 -0.38
CA PRO A 481 8.15 1.25 -1.18
C PRO A 481 8.80 2.45 -0.48
N TYR A 482 8.55 2.60 0.82
CA TYR A 482 8.91 3.79 1.61
C TYR A 482 10.21 3.64 2.41
N LEU A 483 10.89 2.49 2.37
CA LEU A 483 12.18 2.32 3.06
C LEU A 483 13.35 2.95 2.30
N LEU A 484 13.18 3.18 1.01
CA LEU A 484 14.23 3.68 0.14
C LEU A 484 14.33 5.19 0.26
N ARG A 485 15.50 5.67 0.69
CA ARG A 485 15.72 7.09 0.93
C ARG A 485 16.11 7.83 -0.35
N PRO A 486 15.59 9.04 -0.58
CA PRO A 486 15.83 9.84 -1.79
C PRO A 486 17.25 10.40 -1.88
N ASP A 487 18.00 10.44 -0.78
CA ASP A 487 19.38 10.95 -0.70
C ASP A 487 20.43 9.93 -1.19
N VAL A 488 20.04 8.67 -1.40
CA VAL A 488 20.94 7.62 -1.89
C VAL A 488 21.20 7.83 -3.39
N LYS A 489 22.48 7.99 -3.74
CA LYS A 489 22.89 8.15 -5.14
C LYS A 489 22.42 6.97 -6.00
N PRO A 490 21.91 7.22 -7.22
CA PRO A 490 21.54 6.16 -8.15
C PRO A 490 22.77 5.36 -8.59
N PHE A 491 22.51 4.27 -9.33
CA PHE A 491 23.53 3.33 -9.80
C PHE A 491 24.72 4.02 -10.48
N ASP A 492 25.95 3.57 -10.21
CA ASP A 492 27.12 4.00 -10.99
C ASP A 492 27.05 3.38 -12.39
N LEU A 493 26.62 4.20 -13.36
CA LEU A 493 26.48 3.81 -14.75
C LEU A 493 27.65 4.29 -15.63
N SER A 494 28.74 4.81 -15.05
CA SER A 494 29.87 5.41 -15.79
C SER A 494 30.52 4.45 -16.80
N ARG A 495 30.56 3.16 -16.45
CA ARG A 495 31.15 2.06 -17.24
C ARG A 495 30.24 1.51 -18.32
N PHE A 496 29.02 2.05 -18.47
CA PHE A 496 28.01 1.54 -19.39
C PHE A 496 27.72 2.55 -20.50
N HIS A 497 27.47 2.04 -21.70
CA HIS A 497 26.69 2.77 -22.71
C HIS A 497 25.24 2.85 -22.23
N LYS A 498 24.58 3.96 -22.54
CA LYS A 498 23.20 4.24 -22.15
C LYS A 498 22.44 4.63 -23.41
N SER A 499 21.29 4.01 -23.61
CA SER A 499 20.30 4.48 -24.59
C SER A 499 19.60 5.75 -24.09
N ASP A 500 18.84 6.41 -24.95
CA ASP A 500 17.92 7.46 -24.52
C ASP A 500 16.82 6.88 -23.64
N TRP A 501 16.19 7.77 -22.86
CA TRP A 501 15.07 7.40 -22.04
C TRP A 501 13.82 7.18 -22.87
N LEU A 502 13.17 6.07 -22.60
CA LEU A 502 11.85 5.76 -23.10
C LEU A 502 10.82 5.97 -21.97
N TYR A 503 9.87 6.88 -22.14
CA TYR A 503 8.81 7.11 -21.16
C TYR A 503 7.49 6.51 -21.61
N ILE A 504 6.99 5.52 -20.85
CA ILE A 504 5.67 4.92 -21.02
C ILE A 504 4.79 5.26 -19.82
N GLY A 505 3.53 5.60 -20.05
CA GLY A 505 2.63 5.94 -18.96
C GLY A 505 1.37 6.62 -19.45
N TYR A 506 0.76 7.39 -18.57
CA TYR A 506 -0.53 7.99 -18.85
C TYR A 506 -0.38 9.48 -19.08
N SER A 507 -1.24 10.06 -19.91
CA SER A 507 -1.42 11.50 -19.92
C SER A 507 -1.70 11.99 -18.49
N TYR A 508 -0.97 13.03 -18.08
CA TYR A 508 -1.15 13.67 -16.79
C TYR A 508 -2.57 14.25 -16.59
N LYS A 509 -3.35 14.41 -17.68
CA LYS A 509 -4.76 14.82 -17.62
C LYS A 509 -5.71 13.67 -17.26
N GLU A 510 -5.27 12.43 -17.41
CA GLU A 510 -6.08 11.24 -17.15
C GLU A 510 -5.67 10.61 -15.83
N VAL A 511 -4.38 10.32 -15.70
CA VAL A 511 -3.75 9.87 -14.46
C VAL A 511 -2.68 10.91 -14.08
N PRO A 512 -2.99 11.85 -13.19
CA PRO A 512 -2.07 12.93 -12.81
C PRO A 512 -0.77 12.48 -12.15
N HIS A 513 -0.75 11.26 -11.61
CA HIS A 513 0.42 10.69 -10.93
C HIS A 513 0.27 9.18 -10.77
N ILE A 514 1.36 8.43 -10.94
CA ILE A 514 1.41 7.01 -10.55
C ILE A 514 1.82 6.94 -9.07
N PRO A 515 1.03 6.35 -8.15
CA PRO A 515 1.45 6.20 -6.75
C PRO A 515 2.68 5.30 -6.61
N ASP A 516 3.51 5.52 -5.59
CA ASP A 516 4.70 4.69 -5.32
C ASP A 516 4.31 3.22 -5.16
N GLY A 517 3.24 2.92 -4.43
CA GLY A 517 2.75 1.53 -4.27
C GLY A 517 2.53 0.80 -5.62
N ILE A 518 1.99 1.50 -6.62
CA ILE A 518 1.77 0.94 -7.97
C ILE A 518 3.10 0.69 -8.68
N TYR A 519 4.05 1.62 -8.54
CA TYR A 519 5.38 1.47 -9.11
C TYR A 519 6.13 0.25 -8.54
N TYR A 520 6.11 0.03 -7.22
CA TYR A 520 6.80 -1.13 -6.64
C TYR A 520 6.08 -2.46 -6.93
N CYS A 521 4.75 -2.44 -7.10
CA CYS A 521 4.04 -3.59 -7.66
C CYS A 521 4.49 -3.91 -9.08
N LEU A 522 4.70 -2.89 -9.91
CA LEU A 522 5.26 -3.08 -11.24
C LEU A 522 6.65 -3.72 -11.16
N LEU A 523 7.53 -3.23 -10.28
CA LEU A 523 8.87 -3.81 -10.09
C LEU A 523 8.81 -5.28 -9.66
N SER A 524 7.95 -5.62 -8.70
CA SER A 524 7.74 -6.99 -8.23
C SER A 524 7.16 -7.90 -9.33
N SER A 525 6.24 -7.38 -10.14
CA SER A 525 5.65 -8.12 -11.27
C SER A 525 6.68 -8.39 -12.37
N CYS A 526 7.49 -7.40 -12.73
CA CYS A 526 8.59 -7.55 -13.68
C CYS A 526 9.67 -8.52 -13.17
N LEU A 527 9.98 -8.47 -11.88
CA LEU A 527 10.93 -9.40 -11.26
C LEU A 527 10.49 -10.86 -11.43
N ARG A 528 9.19 -11.14 -11.21
CA ARG A 528 8.62 -12.47 -11.38
C ARG A 528 8.63 -12.90 -12.84
N GLU A 529 8.20 -12.01 -13.74
CA GLU A 529 8.17 -12.28 -15.18
C GLU A 529 9.55 -12.65 -15.73
N TRP A 530 10.59 -11.96 -15.28
CA TRP A 530 11.97 -12.20 -15.73
C TRP A 530 12.75 -13.20 -14.88
N ASN A 531 12.11 -13.81 -13.87
CA ASN A 531 12.75 -14.68 -12.88
C ASN A 531 14.07 -14.09 -12.34
N ASN A 532 14.07 -12.80 -12.01
CA ASN A 532 15.29 -12.03 -11.79
C ASN A 532 15.53 -11.70 -10.30
N THR A 533 16.30 -12.52 -9.61
CA THR A 533 16.60 -12.29 -8.19
C THR A 533 17.58 -11.13 -7.93
N LYS A 534 18.25 -10.62 -8.98
CA LYS A 534 19.32 -9.62 -8.91
C LYS A 534 18.88 -8.24 -9.40
N VAL A 535 17.85 -7.68 -8.75
CA VAL A 535 17.44 -6.28 -8.96
C VAL A 535 18.06 -5.34 -7.92
N GLU A 536 18.79 -4.32 -8.34
CA GLU A 536 19.22 -3.24 -7.44
C GLU A 536 18.13 -2.16 -7.42
N ILE A 537 17.80 -1.60 -6.26
CA ILE A 537 16.75 -0.59 -6.14
C ILE A 537 17.26 0.61 -5.36
N CYS A 538 16.90 1.81 -5.82
CA CYS A 538 16.98 3.06 -5.07
C CYS A 538 15.65 3.80 -5.16
N TYR A 539 15.52 4.95 -4.52
CA TYR A 539 14.27 5.70 -4.50
C TYR A 539 13.74 5.96 -5.92
N GLN A 540 12.54 5.44 -6.22
CA GLN A 540 11.85 5.60 -7.50
C GLN A 540 12.65 5.09 -8.72
N CYS A 541 13.60 4.17 -8.54
CA CYS A 541 14.42 3.64 -9.63
C CYS A 541 14.93 2.22 -9.33
N ALA A 542 14.94 1.36 -10.34
CA ALA A 542 15.37 -0.02 -10.25
C ALA A 542 16.26 -0.39 -11.43
N LYS A 543 17.22 -1.28 -11.19
CA LYS A 543 18.14 -1.81 -12.18
C LYS A 543 17.98 -3.32 -12.24
N PHE A 544 17.37 -3.80 -13.31
CA PHE A 544 17.19 -5.23 -13.57
C PHE A 544 18.38 -5.78 -14.33
N TYR A 545 18.83 -6.97 -13.91
CA TYR A 545 19.90 -7.70 -14.58
C TYR A 545 19.37 -8.80 -15.50
N LEU A 546 19.33 -8.54 -16.80
CA LEU A 546 18.89 -9.54 -17.77
C LEU A 546 20.12 -10.34 -18.23
N LYS A 547 20.54 -11.29 -17.38
CA LYS A 547 21.84 -11.98 -17.43
C LYS A 547 22.17 -12.61 -18.78
N GLU A 548 21.19 -13.23 -19.41
CA GLU A 548 21.35 -13.91 -20.69
C GLU A 548 21.54 -12.92 -21.85
N ASP A 549 21.17 -11.66 -21.60
CA ASP A 549 20.95 -10.65 -22.63
C ASP A 549 22.04 -9.58 -22.65
N HIS A 550 22.98 -9.63 -21.69
CA HIS A 550 24.18 -8.79 -21.64
C HIS A 550 23.90 -7.28 -21.49
N TYR A 551 22.70 -6.90 -21.03
CA TYR A 551 22.35 -5.52 -20.68
C TYR A 551 21.59 -5.46 -19.34
N TYR A 552 21.53 -4.24 -18.80
CA TYR A 552 20.70 -3.86 -17.67
C TYR A 552 19.54 -3.01 -18.16
N LEU A 553 18.37 -3.20 -17.57
CA LEU A 553 17.23 -2.32 -17.77
C LEU A 553 17.04 -1.46 -16.52
N ILE A 554 17.20 -0.15 -16.69
CA ILE A 554 16.85 0.84 -15.68
C ILE A 554 15.38 1.17 -15.86
N VAL A 555 14.60 1.01 -14.79
CA VAL A 555 13.19 1.37 -14.70
C VAL A 555 13.09 2.47 -13.67
N LYS A 556 12.61 3.65 -14.05
CA LYS A 556 12.54 4.83 -13.20
C LYS A 556 11.12 5.38 -13.22
N LYS A 557 10.59 5.75 -12.06
CA LYS A 557 9.33 6.47 -11.96
C LYS A 557 9.56 7.98 -12.11
N GLU A 558 8.77 8.63 -12.96
CA GLU A 558 8.71 10.08 -13.10
C GLU A 558 7.25 10.53 -13.26
N GLN A 559 6.64 11.04 -12.18
CA GLN A 559 5.24 11.52 -12.17
C GLN A 559 4.27 10.42 -12.66
N SER A 560 3.59 10.64 -13.79
CA SER A 560 2.67 9.71 -14.46
C SER A 560 3.34 8.72 -15.42
N TYR A 561 4.66 8.76 -15.51
CA TYR A 561 5.44 7.97 -16.47
C TYR A 561 6.43 7.05 -15.79
N ILE A 562 6.73 5.95 -16.46
CA ILE A 562 7.81 5.02 -16.18
C ILE A 562 8.85 5.19 -17.29
N GLY A 563 10.01 5.71 -16.92
CA GLY A 563 11.20 5.80 -17.76
C GLY A 563 11.93 4.46 -17.83
N LEU A 564 12.30 4.04 -19.03
CA LEU A 564 13.07 2.85 -19.34
C LEU A 564 14.37 3.27 -20.00
N GLN A 565 15.50 2.76 -19.53
CA GLN A 565 16.80 2.99 -20.15
C GLN A 565 17.61 1.70 -20.18
N TYR A 566 18.04 1.31 -21.36
CA TYR A 566 18.90 0.15 -21.59
C TYR A 566 20.35 0.56 -21.39
N CYS A 567 21.09 -0.21 -20.59
CA CYS A 567 22.50 0.02 -20.29
C CYS A 567 23.33 -1.23 -20.54
N TYR A 568 24.47 -1.13 -21.22
CA TYR A 568 25.34 -2.27 -21.49
C TYR A 568 26.81 -1.88 -21.39
N GLN A 569 27.67 -2.86 -21.07
CA GLN A 569 29.06 -2.59 -20.68
C GLN A 569 29.88 -2.06 -21.86
N LYS A 570 30.68 -1.02 -21.61
CA LYS A 570 31.65 -0.50 -22.59
C LYS A 570 32.76 -1.53 -22.81
N MET A 571 32.98 -1.93 -24.05
CA MET A 571 34.10 -2.82 -24.42
C MET A 571 35.30 -2.01 -24.92
N ALA A 572 36.51 -2.46 -24.62
CA ALA A 572 37.73 -1.77 -25.04
C ALA A 572 38.02 -1.91 -26.54
N ASP A 573 37.53 -2.98 -27.18
CA ASP A 573 37.68 -3.24 -28.61
C ASP A 573 36.41 -2.84 -29.38
N VAL A 574 36.57 -2.01 -30.40
CA VAL A 574 35.48 -1.44 -31.21
C VAL A 574 34.70 -2.53 -31.95
N LYS A 575 35.37 -3.57 -32.45
CA LYS A 575 34.69 -4.67 -33.17
C LYS A 575 33.84 -5.51 -32.24
N THR A 576 34.37 -5.83 -31.06
CA THR A 576 33.66 -6.56 -30.01
C THR A 576 32.46 -5.74 -29.49
N ASP A 577 32.63 -4.42 -29.32
CA ASP A 577 31.54 -3.51 -28.92
C ASP A 577 30.39 -3.50 -29.95
N GLN A 578 30.71 -3.41 -31.25
CA GLN A 578 29.71 -3.46 -32.32
C GLN A 578 28.98 -4.81 -32.38
N MET A 579 29.69 -5.92 -32.22
CA MET A 579 29.08 -7.25 -32.17
C MET A 579 28.11 -7.39 -30.98
N PHE A 580 28.50 -6.90 -29.80
CA PHE A 580 27.65 -6.89 -28.62
C PHE A 580 26.41 -6.01 -28.80
N LYS A 581 26.56 -4.83 -29.40
CA LYS A 581 25.44 -3.94 -29.74
C LYS A 581 24.42 -4.63 -30.64
N SER A 582 24.88 -5.36 -31.66
CA SER A 582 23.98 -6.14 -32.53
C SER A 582 23.24 -7.23 -31.76
N LYS A 583 23.94 -7.99 -30.91
CA LYS A 583 23.32 -9.06 -30.11
C LYS A 583 22.27 -8.52 -29.12
N ILE A 584 22.57 -7.39 -28.48
CA ILE A 584 21.63 -6.72 -27.55
C ILE A 584 20.39 -6.24 -28.31
N ARG A 585 20.58 -5.67 -29.51
CA ARG A 585 19.48 -5.26 -30.39
C ARG A 585 18.59 -6.44 -30.74
N ASP A 586 19.17 -7.54 -31.21
CA ASP A 586 18.41 -8.73 -31.59
C ASP A 586 17.65 -9.30 -30.38
N CYS A 587 18.26 -9.26 -29.20
CA CYS A 587 17.61 -9.67 -27.96
C CYS A 587 16.43 -8.76 -27.57
N ILE A 588 16.58 -7.43 -27.67
CA ILE A 588 15.50 -6.47 -27.38
C ILE A 588 14.33 -6.67 -28.37
N ARG A 589 14.65 -6.96 -29.64
CA ARG A 589 13.68 -7.29 -30.70
C ARG A 589 12.97 -8.61 -30.47
N GLU A 590 13.63 -9.59 -29.89
CA GLU A 590 13.02 -10.90 -29.64
C GLU A 590 12.15 -10.87 -28.38
N LYS A 591 12.64 -10.23 -27.31
CA LYS A 591 12.04 -10.32 -25.97
C LYS A 591 11.08 -9.18 -25.63
N HIS A 592 11.12 -8.07 -26.36
CA HIS A 592 10.28 -6.89 -26.15
C HIS A 592 10.07 -6.52 -24.66
N PRO A 593 11.14 -6.29 -23.87
CA PRO A 593 11.02 -6.04 -22.43
C PRO A 593 10.19 -4.80 -22.08
N HIS A 594 10.16 -3.80 -22.96
CA HIS A 594 9.31 -2.61 -22.81
C HIS A 594 7.81 -2.95 -22.91
N ASP A 595 7.41 -3.86 -23.81
CA ASP A 595 6.02 -4.32 -23.94
C ASP A 595 5.59 -5.11 -22.70
N ILE A 596 6.52 -5.85 -22.08
CA ILE A 596 6.29 -6.51 -20.80
C ILE A 596 6.00 -5.46 -19.71
N VAL A 597 6.86 -4.46 -19.54
CA VAL A 597 6.64 -3.40 -18.52
C VAL A 597 5.32 -2.69 -18.78
N LEU A 598 5.02 -2.33 -20.02
CA LEU A 598 3.78 -1.71 -20.44
C LEU A 598 2.56 -2.55 -20.05
N LYS A 599 2.53 -3.82 -20.47
CA LYS A 599 1.42 -4.75 -20.19
C LYS A 599 1.21 -4.94 -18.68
N LYS A 600 2.30 -5.07 -17.92
CA LYS A 600 2.22 -5.19 -16.45
C LYS A 600 1.68 -3.91 -15.82
N LEU A 601 2.17 -2.74 -16.23
CA LEU A 601 1.70 -1.45 -15.72
C LEU A 601 0.19 -1.28 -15.99
N SER A 602 -0.25 -1.51 -17.22
CA SER A 602 -1.67 -1.44 -17.60
C SER A 602 -2.53 -2.40 -16.77
N SER A 603 -2.08 -3.65 -16.59
CA SER A 603 -2.79 -4.64 -15.77
C SER A 603 -2.90 -4.23 -14.30
N ILE A 604 -1.83 -3.68 -13.73
CA ILE A 604 -1.79 -3.28 -12.32
C ILE A 604 -2.69 -2.06 -12.10
N VAL A 605 -2.65 -1.08 -13.00
CA VAL A 605 -3.53 0.11 -12.94
C VAL A 605 -4.99 -0.30 -13.14
N ALA A 606 -5.29 -1.21 -14.06
CA ALA A 606 -6.64 -1.75 -14.25
C ALA A 606 -7.20 -2.39 -12.96
N GLU A 607 -6.37 -3.17 -12.28
CA GLU A 607 -6.77 -3.87 -11.06
C GLU A 607 -6.92 -2.92 -9.87
N ARG A 608 -5.95 -2.02 -9.69
CA ARG A 608 -5.74 -1.26 -8.45
C ARG A 608 -6.20 0.20 -8.51
N MET A 609 -6.36 0.75 -9.70
CA MET A 609 -6.81 2.12 -9.97
C MET A 609 -8.01 2.13 -10.92
N PRO A 610 -9.09 1.37 -10.62
CA PRO A 610 -10.16 1.11 -11.57
C PRO A 610 -10.94 2.35 -12.00
N LYS A 611 -10.86 3.47 -11.27
CA LYS A 611 -11.46 4.76 -11.70
C LYS A 611 -10.97 5.21 -13.07
N PHE A 612 -9.72 4.90 -13.42
CA PHE A 612 -9.12 5.33 -14.68
C PHE A 612 -9.24 4.29 -15.80
N TYR A 613 -9.63 3.05 -15.47
CA TYR A 613 -9.72 1.98 -16.46
C TYR A 613 -11.00 2.02 -17.31
N ASN A 614 -12.04 2.75 -16.84
CA ASN A 614 -13.32 2.91 -17.53
C ASN A 614 -13.53 4.32 -18.11
N ALA A 615 -12.48 5.13 -18.25
CA ALA A 615 -12.57 6.50 -18.76
C ALA A 615 -12.49 6.61 -20.29
N THR A 616 -12.82 5.53 -21.02
CA THR A 616 -12.94 5.47 -22.48
C THR A 616 -14.39 5.36 -22.92
#